data_AF-A0A939XMF8-F1
#
_entry.id   AF-A0A939XMF8-F1
#
_cell.length_a   1.000
_cell.length_b   1.000
_cell.length_c   1.000
_cell.angle_alpha   90.00
_cell.angle_beta   90.00
_cell.angle_gamma   90.00
#
_symmetry.space_group_name_H-M   'P 1'
#
loop_
_entity.id
_entity.type
_entity.pdbx_description
1 polymer ?
#
loop_
_entity_poly.entity_id
_entity_poly.type
_entity_poly.pdbx_seq_one_letter_code
_entity_poly.pdbx_strand_id
1 'polypeptide(L)'
;MKKRLLTIAVAVLSLGAYGQKFDINLLAAATVPEPEPEPELPTAAKAIDTVNTNDKYKKIVLFEDYTWKYIELERPNISDEDFQDAWEQEQIHAYTDVTLASLPAEVDLLLTDSLHGWACPKIGPVTSGWKFRRHRDHKGTDIALNTGDTIRAAFDGKVRVVREVADAGGYGNLIVVRHANGLETYYAHLSKHLVEENELVKAGEVIGLGGSTGRSTGPHLHFEVRYMGKPFDAERIFDFQTGQLRDTLFTLKKHYFNIYSHYGQTDQESSQTTERVVHIIKSGDTLGALARKYHTTVARICSLNGISVNKTLRLGQRLVVR
;
A
#
# COMPACT_ATOMS: atom_id res chain seq x y z
N MET A 1 31.35 14.21 37.47
CA MET A 1 32.56 15.06 37.49
C MET A 1 32.38 16.21 36.51
N LYS A 2 32.55 17.46 36.98
CA LYS A 2 32.81 18.70 36.22
C LYS A 2 31.96 18.96 34.96
N LYS A 3 30.87 19.74 35.09
CA LYS A 3 30.24 20.43 33.95
C LYS A 3 31.16 21.60 33.54
N ARG A 4 31.70 21.54 32.33
CA ARG A 4 32.46 22.61 31.68
C ARG A 4 31.48 23.63 31.11
N LEU A 5 31.67 24.90 31.47
CA LEU A 5 31.15 26.05 30.71
C LEU A 5 31.82 26.02 29.33
N LEU A 6 31.02 26.20 28.27
CA LEU A 6 31.54 26.63 26.97
C LEU A 6 30.80 27.90 26.55
N THR A 7 31.52 29.00 26.69
CA THR A 7 31.18 30.35 26.25
C THR A 7 31.23 30.39 24.72
N ILE A 8 30.12 30.76 24.07
CA ILE A 8 30.15 31.14 22.64
C ILE A 8 30.29 32.66 22.58
N ALA A 9 31.50 33.11 22.23
CA ALA A 9 31.77 34.50 21.88
C ALA A 9 31.47 34.69 20.39
N VAL A 10 30.46 35.51 20.06
CA VAL A 10 30.26 36.02 18.71
C VAL A 10 30.97 37.37 18.63
N ALA A 11 32.11 37.40 17.96
CA ALA A 11 32.81 38.64 17.63
C ALA A 11 32.28 39.19 16.31
N VAL A 12 31.55 40.31 16.38
CA VAL A 12 31.27 41.16 15.21
C VAL A 12 32.34 42.25 15.19
N LEU A 13 33.23 42.20 14.21
CA LEU A 13 34.19 43.27 13.91
C LEU A 13 33.64 44.12 12.78
N SER A 14 33.34 45.39 13.07
CA SER A 14 33.37 46.45 12.05
C SER A 14 33.86 47.77 12.64
N LEU A 15 35.01 48.21 12.11
CA LEU A 15 35.44 49.58 11.81
C LEU A 15 35.47 50.66 12.91
N GLY A 16 36.62 51.32 13.00
CA GLY A 16 36.68 52.78 13.20
C GLY A 16 37.46 53.25 14.42
N ALA A 17 38.63 53.84 14.17
CA ALA A 17 39.49 54.50 15.15
C ALA A 17 38.83 55.73 15.81
N TYR A 18 39.04 55.94 17.11
CA TYR A 18 39.68 57.13 17.72
C TYR A 18 39.61 57.03 19.26
N GLY A 19 40.68 57.43 19.93
CA GLY A 19 40.95 57.09 21.33
C GLY A 19 40.26 57.94 22.40
N GLN A 20 40.17 57.35 23.60
CA GLN A 20 40.18 58.05 24.89
C GLN A 20 40.41 57.03 26.02
N LYS A 21 41.42 57.26 26.87
CA LYS A 21 41.59 56.54 28.13
C LYS A 21 40.63 57.15 29.15
N PHE A 22 39.83 56.33 29.82
CA PHE A 22 39.12 56.72 31.04
C PHE A 22 39.33 55.69 32.14
N ASP A 23 39.75 56.21 33.29
CA ASP A 23 39.98 55.48 34.53
C ASP A 23 38.68 54.87 35.07
N ILE A 24 38.74 53.59 35.41
CA ILE A 24 37.62 52.84 35.99
C ILE A 24 37.60 53.02 37.51
N ASN A 25 36.73 53.91 38.00
CA ASN A 25 36.38 53.96 39.41
C ASN A 25 35.36 52.85 39.75
N LEU A 26 35.70 52.07 40.77
CA LEU A 26 34.94 50.96 41.33
C LEU A 26 33.67 51.48 42.03
N LEU A 27 32.49 51.27 41.45
CA LEU A 27 31.19 51.50 42.10
C LEU A 27 30.68 50.20 42.73
N ALA A 28 30.19 50.35 43.96
CA ALA A 28 29.78 49.30 44.88
C ALA A 28 28.76 48.30 44.29
N ALA A 29 28.90 47.04 44.72
CA ALA A 29 28.03 45.93 44.34
C ALA A 29 26.58 46.18 44.76
N ALA A 30 25.70 46.41 43.78
CA ALA A 30 24.26 46.30 43.98
C ALA A 30 23.91 44.81 44.11
N THR A 31 23.30 44.42 45.23
CA THR A 31 22.74 43.08 45.43
C THR A 31 21.60 42.87 44.43
N VAL A 32 21.81 41.95 43.48
CA VAL A 32 20.79 41.50 42.53
C VAL A 32 19.70 40.75 43.31
N PRO A 33 18.41 41.11 43.18
CA PRO A 33 17.34 40.35 43.80
C PRO A 33 17.29 38.92 43.24
N GLU A 34 17.02 37.94 44.10
CA GLU A 34 16.85 36.53 43.68
C GLU A 34 15.79 36.44 42.56
N PRO A 35 16.02 35.64 41.50
CA PRO A 35 15.03 35.43 40.47
C PRO A 35 13.80 34.75 41.08
N GLU A 36 12.61 35.27 40.76
CA GLU A 36 11.35 34.62 41.13
C GLU A 36 11.33 33.17 40.60
N PRO A 37 10.77 32.21 41.36
CA PRO A 37 10.69 30.83 40.92
C PRO A 37 9.93 30.76 39.59
N GLU A 38 10.54 30.12 38.59
CA GLU A 38 9.91 29.87 37.30
C GLU A 38 8.58 29.12 37.52
N PRO A 39 7.49 29.50 36.82
CA PRO A 39 6.22 28.81 36.94
C PRO A 39 6.40 27.35 36.52
N GLU A 40 6.04 26.42 37.40
CA GLU A 40 6.06 24.99 37.11
C GLU A 40 5.27 24.73 35.82
N LEU A 41 5.93 24.14 34.81
CA LEU A 41 5.28 23.74 33.56
C LEU A 41 4.06 22.87 33.89
N PRO A 42 2.89 23.12 33.27
CA PRO A 42 1.67 22.39 33.60
C PRO A 42 1.90 20.88 33.42
N THR A 43 1.54 20.13 34.46
CA THR A 43 1.48 18.68 34.47
C THR A 43 0.73 18.23 33.22
N ALA A 44 1.28 17.28 32.45
CA ALA A 44 0.75 16.87 31.15
C ALA A 44 -0.78 16.76 31.18
N ALA A 45 -1.46 17.63 30.41
CA ALA A 45 -2.90 17.72 30.41
C ALA A 45 -3.53 16.35 30.19
N LYS A 46 -4.61 16.05 30.92
CA LYS A 46 -5.27 14.75 30.88
C LYS A 46 -6.15 14.66 29.64
N ALA A 47 -6.09 13.50 28.96
CA ALA A 47 -6.94 13.23 27.81
C ALA A 47 -8.41 13.06 28.24
N ILE A 48 -9.32 13.77 27.57
CA ILE A 48 -10.77 13.70 27.78
C ILE A 48 -11.42 12.72 26.80
N ASP A 49 -11.06 12.84 25.51
CA ASP A 49 -11.77 12.13 24.44
C ASP A 49 -10.88 11.90 23.22
N THR A 50 -11.33 11.04 22.30
CA THR A 50 -10.69 10.82 21.00
C THR A 50 -11.68 10.99 19.85
N VAL A 51 -11.27 11.75 18.83
CA VAL A 51 -12.00 11.90 17.57
C VAL A 51 -11.35 11.02 16.51
N ASN A 52 -12.15 10.20 15.84
CA ASN A 52 -11.69 9.42 14.68
C ASN A 52 -11.36 10.37 13.52
N THR A 53 -10.22 10.15 12.87
CA THR A 53 -9.94 10.81 11.59
C THR A 53 -10.36 9.91 10.43
N ASN A 54 -10.25 10.40 9.19
CA ASN A 54 -10.43 9.57 8.00
C ASN A 54 -9.34 8.48 7.88
N ASP A 55 -8.21 8.66 8.58
CA ASP A 55 -7.15 7.67 8.69
C ASP A 55 -7.37 6.85 9.97
N LYS A 56 -7.66 5.55 9.80
CA LYS A 56 -8.03 4.66 10.92
C LYS A 56 -6.91 4.47 11.95
N TYR A 57 -5.67 4.80 11.60
CA TYR A 57 -4.51 4.74 12.49
C TYR A 57 -4.12 6.11 13.05
N LYS A 58 -4.87 7.17 12.78
CA LYS A 58 -4.71 8.47 13.41
C LYS A 58 -5.98 8.84 14.16
N LYS A 59 -5.82 9.16 15.44
CA LYS A 59 -6.88 9.75 16.26
C LYS A 59 -6.44 11.12 16.75
N ILE A 60 -7.40 12.02 16.89
CA ILE A 60 -7.18 13.29 17.57
C ILE A 60 -7.55 13.05 19.03
N VAL A 61 -6.61 13.23 19.95
CA VAL A 61 -6.88 13.23 21.40
C VAL A 61 -7.15 14.66 21.82
N LEU A 62 -8.29 14.85 22.50
CA LEU A 62 -8.69 16.13 23.10
C LEU A 62 -8.28 16.12 24.57
N PHE A 63 -7.71 17.23 25.06
CA PHE A 63 -7.22 17.38 26.43
C PHE A 63 -8.05 18.40 27.24
N GLU A 64 -8.01 18.27 28.57
CA GLU A 64 -8.74 19.13 29.52
C GLU A 64 -8.38 20.63 29.44
N ASP A 65 -7.20 20.95 28.90
CA ASP A 65 -6.71 22.31 28.70
C ASP A 65 -7.10 22.91 27.34
N TYR A 66 -8.10 22.33 26.65
CA TYR A 66 -8.55 22.71 25.32
C TYR A 66 -7.48 22.54 24.21
N THR A 67 -6.41 21.80 24.49
CA THR A 67 -5.44 21.41 23.46
C THR A 67 -5.82 20.07 22.83
N TRP A 68 -5.17 19.76 21.70
CA TRP A 68 -5.34 18.49 21.01
C TRP A 68 -4.01 18.01 20.44
N LYS A 69 -3.87 16.69 20.27
CA LYS A 69 -2.72 16.06 19.61
C LYS A 69 -3.16 14.90 18.75
N TYR A 70 -2.41 14.62 17.69
CA TYR A 70 -2.55 13.35 16.99
C TYR A 70 -1.89 12.25 17.82
N ILE A 71 -2.58 11.13 17.95
CA ILE A 71 -1.96 9.85 18.30
C ILE A 71 -1.96 8.98 17.05
N GLU A 72 -0.80 8.40 16.77
CA GLU A 72 -0.68 7.33 15.79
C GLU A 72 -0.88 6.00 16.54
N LEU A 73 -1.89 5.25 16.10
CA LEU A 73 -2.04 3.86 16.48
C LEU A 73 -1.01 3.04 15.70
N GLU A 74 -0.66 1.85 16.21
CA GLU A 74 0.23 0.93 15.49
C GLU A 74 -0.32 0.63 14.10
N ARG A 75 0.30 1.26 13.09
CA ARG A 75 0.16 0.83 11.69
C ARG A 75 0.94 -0.46 11.56
N PRO A 76 0.42 -1.48 10.86
CA PRO A 76 1.27 -2.52 10.31
C PRO A 76 2.33 -1.83 9.44
N ASN A 77 3.54 -1.68 9.98
CA ASN A 77 4.64 -1.07 9.28
C ASN A 77 5.35 -2.20 8.54
N ILE A 78 5.54 -2.05 7.23
CA ILE A 78 6.38 -2.96 6.47
C ILE A 78 7.82 -2.67 6.91
N SER A 79 8.35 -3.59 7.70
CA SER A 79 9.69 -3.50 8.25
C SER A 79 10.75 -3.79 7.19
N ASP A 80 12.00 -3.44 7.46
CA ASP A 80 13.13 -3.89 6.64
C ASP A 80 13.19 -5.43 6.57
N GLU A 81 12.69 -6.14 7.59
CA GLU A 81 12.55 -7.60 7.57
C GLU A 81 11.52 -8.05 6.53
N ASP A 82 10.36 -7.39 6.43
CA ASP A 82 9.34 -7.71 5.41
C ASP A 82 9.83 -7.44 3.98
N PHE A 83 10.72 -6.46 3.81
CA PHE A 83 11.35 -6.17 2.52
C PHE A 83 12.32 -7.28 2.09
N GLN A 84 13.09 -7.82 3.05
CA GLN A 84 14.05 -8.91 2.81
C GLN A 84 13.41 -10.30 2.89
N ASP A 85 12.19 -10.42 3.42
CA ASP A 85 11.50 -11.69 3.54
C ASP A 85 11.24 -12.32 2.17
N ALA A 86 11.47 -13.63 2.06
CA ALA A 86 11.47 -14.36 0.80
C ALA A 86 12.25 -13.63 -0.32
N TRP A 87 13.36 -12.96 0.00
CA TRP A 87 14.24 -12.39 -1.02
C TRP A 87 14.98 -13.50 -1.75
N GLU A 88 14.42 -13.93 -2.87
CA GLU A 88 15.07 -14.81 -3.82
C GLU A 88 15.02 -14.23 -5.24
N GLN A 89 16.07 -14.53 -6.00
CA GLN A 89 16.21 -14.08 -7.36
C GLN A 89 15.77 -15.15 -8.35
N GLU A 90 15.86 -16.44 -7.99
CA GLU A 90 15.63 -17.56 -8.92
C GLU A 90 14.19 -17.64 -9.41
N GLN A 91 13.21 -17.50 -8.50
CA GLN A 91 11.80 -17.57 -8.88
C GLN A 91 11.19 -16.19 -9.08
N ILE A 92 10.37 -16.11 -10.13
CA ILE A 92 9.58 -14.92 -10.44
C ILE A 92 8.53 -14.66 -9.33
N HIS A 93 8.05 -15.69 -8.66
CA HIS A 93 7.02 -15.60 -7.63
C HIS A 93 7.60 -16.02 -6.27
N ALA A 94 8.14 -15.09 -5.49
CA ALA A 94 8.80 -15.39 -4.21
C ALA A 94 7.86 -15.96 -3.13
N TYR A 95 6.62 -15.48 -3.06
CA TYR A 95 5.66 -15.81 -2.01
C TYR A 95 4.74 -16.98 -2.40
N THR A 96 5.33 -18.14 -2.72
CA THR A 96 4.58 -19.33 -3.16
C THR A 96 3.79 -20.01 -2.02
N ASP A 97 4.27 -19.89 -0.80
CA ASP A 97 3.72 -20.45 0.44
C ASP A 97 2.65 -19.56 1.08
N VAL A 98 2.69 -18.25 0.83
CA VAL A 98 1.67 -17.31 1.30
C VAL A 98 0.32 -17.61 0.65
N THR A 99 -0.66 -17.97 1.45
CA THR A 99 -2.03 -18.23 0.97
C THR A 99 -2.90 -16.98 1.11
N LEU A 100 -3.98 -16.89 0.33
CA LEU A 100 -4.95 -15.81 0.54
C LEU A 100 -5.54 -15.88 1.96
N ALA A 101 -5.69 -17.08 2.53
CA ALA A 101 -6.23 -17.27 3.88
C ALA A 101 -5.34 -16.62 4.96
N SER A 102 -4.00 -16.70 4.82
CA SER A 102 -3.05 -16.15 5.79
C SER A 102 -2.94 -14.62 5.74
N LEU A 103 -3.39 -13.97 4.67
CA LEU A 103 -3.40 -12.50 4.59
C LEU A 103 -4.49 -11.87 5.48
N PRO A 104 -4.23 -10.67 6.06
CA PRO A 104 -5.22 -9.94 6.85
C PRO A 104 -6.45 -9.56 6.01
N ALA A 105 -7.54 -9.18 6.68
CA ALA A 105 -8.77 -8.74 6.01
C ALA A 105 -8.57 -7.44 5.21
N GLU A 106 -7.74 -6.56 5.73
CA GLU A 106 -7.29 -5.33 5.09
C GLU A 106 -5.89 -4.96 5.60
N VAL A 107 -5.12 -4.28 4.77
CA VAL A 107 -3.81 -3.71 5.11
C VAL A 107 -3.73 -2.32 4.50
N ASP A 108 -3.25 -1.34 5.27
CA ASP A 108 -3.02 0.00 4.72
C ASP A 108 -1.58 0.08 4.24
N LEU A 109 -1.42 0.46 2.97
CA LEU A 109 -0.13 0.59 2.30
C LEU A 109 0.15 2.08 2.12
N LEU A 110 1.19 2.58 2.77
CA LEU A 110 1.69 3.94 2.53
C LEU A 110 2.47 3.91 1.20
N LEU A 111 1.84 4.36 0.12
CA LEU A 111 2.40 4.26 -1.22
C LEU A 111 3.60 5.20 -1.41
N THR A 112 3.53 6.40 -0.84
CA THR A 112 4.55 7.45 -0.93
C THR A 112 4.50 8.37 0.29
N ASP A 113 5.64 8.97 0.63
CA ASP A 113 5.78 9.97 1.68
C ASP A 113 6.85 11.02 1.28
N SER A 114 7.35 11.81 2.22
CA SER A 114 8.38 12.82 1.94
C SER A 114 9.76 12.25 1.59
N LEU A 115 10.00 10.96 1.83
CA LEU A 115 11.28 10.27 1.64
C LEU A 115 11.24 9.26 0.48
N HIS A 116 10.06 8.72 0.16
CA HIS A 116 9.84 7.68 -0.85
C HIS A 116 8.98 8.22 -1.99
N GLY A 117 9.56 8.33 -3.18
CA GLY A 117 8.89 8.85 -4.36
C GLY A 117 7.98 7.85 -5.06
N TRP A 118 7.20 8.36 -6.01
CA TRP A 118 6.42 7.56 -6.95
C TRP A 118 6.49 8.17 -8.37
N ALA A 119 6.24 7.35 -9.38
CA ALA A 119 6.03 7.79 -10.76
C ALA A 119 5.08 6.82 -11.47
N CYS A 120 4.34 7.31 -12.46
CA CYS A 120 3.58 6.42 -13.34
C CYS A 120 4.55 5.63 -14.24
N PRO A 121 4.50 4.29 -14.27
CA PRO A 121 5.50 3.48 -14.98
C PRO A 121 5.43 3.66 -16.51
N LYS A 122 4.23 3.94 -17.03
CA LYS A 122 3.96 4.41 -18.38
C LYS A 122 2.66 5.21 -18.38
N ILE A 123 2.68 6.41 -18.95
CA ILE A 123 1.46 7.19 -19.21
C ILE A 123 0.91 6.78 -20.57
N GLY A 124 -0.37 6.41 -20.63
CA GLY A 124 -1.02 5.97 -21.85
C GLY A 124 -2.39 5.35 -21.60
N PRO A 125 -3.17 5.12 -22.68
CA PRO A 125 -4.46 4.46 -22.55
C PRO A 125 -4.29 3.01 -22.10
N VAL A 126 -5.13 2.59 -21.16
CA VAL A 126 -5.26 1.17 -20.79
C VAL A 126 -5.95 0.44 -21.94
N THR A 127 -5.24 -0.49 -22.56
CA THR A 127 -5.81 -1.32 -23.65
C THR A 127 -6.57 -2.49 -23.08
N SER A 128 -6.17 -2.99 -21.90
CA SER A 128 -6.90 -4.03 -21.20
C SER A 128 -6.50 -4.17 -19.72
N GLY A 129 -7.45 -3.90 -18.82
CA GLY A 129 -7.24 -3.97 -17.37
C GLY A 129 -7.42 -5.36 -16.74
N TRP A 130 -7.56 -5.35 -15.41
CA TRP A 130 -7.78 -6.51 -14.54
C TRP A 130 -9.12 -7.21 -14.84
N LYS A 131 -9.07 -8.46 -15.31
CA LYS A 131 -10.29 -9.26 -15.60
C LYS A 131 -10.00 -10.72 -15.92
N PHE A 132 -11.02 -11.56 -15.81
CA PHE A 132 -11.00 -12.90 -16.37
C PHE A 132 -11.13 -12.86 -17.90
N ARG A 133 -10.19 -13.48 -18.63
CA ARG A 133 -10.18 -13.55 -20.10
C ARG A 133 -10.32 -14.99 -20.57
N ARG A 134 -11.51 -15.35 -21.10
CA ARG A 134 -11.87 -16.67 -21.65
C ARG A 134 -11.62 -17.84 -20.69
N HIS A 135 -10.36 -18.21 -20.48
CA HIS A 135 -9.92 -19.36 -19.70
C HIS A 135 -8.85 -19.01 -18.66
N ARG A 136 -8.38 -17.76 -18.57
CA ARG A 136 -7.33 -17.34 -17.63
C ARG A 136 -7.52 -15.92 -17.14
N ASP A 137 -7.03 -15.68 -15.94
CA ASP A 137 -6.95 -14.36 -15.33
C ASP A 137 -5.95 -13.47 -16.05
N HIS A 138 -6.32 -12.22 -16.28
CA HIS A 138 -5.38 -11.15 -16.58
C HIS A 138 -5.03 -10.41 -15.30
N LYS A 139 -3.85 -10.73 -14.75
CA LYS A 139 -3.38 -10.30 -13.43
C LYS A 139 -2.70 -8.93 -13.42
N GLY A 140 -2.72 -8.22 -14.55
CA GLY A 140 -2.10 -6.91 -14.71
C GLY A 140 -3.01 -5.93 -15.41
N THR A 141 -2.41 -4.81 -15.78
CA THR A 141 -2.99 -3.76 -16.62
C THR A 141 -2.10 -3.60 -17.85
N ASP A 142 -2.69 -3.72 -19.03
CA ASP A 142 -1.99 -3.52 -20.31
C ASP A 142 -2.09 -2.05 -20.71
N ILE A 143 -0.96 -1.35 -20.78
CA ILE A 143 -0.88 0.07 -21.17
C ILE A 143 -0.28 0.18 -22.57
N ALA A 144 -0.93 0.93 -23.47
CA ALA A 144 -0.41 1.13 -24.82
C ALA A 144 0.94 1.85 -24.82
N LEU A 145 1.84 1.40 -25.69
CA LEU A 145 3.13 2.04 -25.94
C LEU A 145 3.60 1.76 -27.36
N ASN A 146 4.65 2.47 -27.79
CA ASN A 146 5.46 2.07 -28.93
C ASN A 146 6.69 1.30 -28.45
N THR A 147 7.14 0.31 -29.23
CA THR A 147 8.40 -0.39 -28.94
C THR A 147 9.54 0.63 -28.84
N GLY A 148 10.30 0.58 -27.75
CA GLY A 148 11.36 1.54 -27.45
C GLY A 148 10.95 2.68 -26.52
N ASP A 149 9.66 2.86 -26.22
CA ASP A 149 9.21 3.82 -25.20
C ASP A 149 9.85 3.51 -23.84
N THR A 150 10.24 4.54 -23.09
CA THR A 150 10.84 4.35 -21.76
C THR A 150 9.82 3.82 -20.76
N ILE A 151 10.20 2.80 -19.98
CA ILE A 151 9.48 2.28 -18.83
C ILE A 151 10.18 2.71 -17.56
N ARG A 152 9.42 3.21 -16.58
CA ARG A 152 9.95 3.80 -15.35
C ARG A 152 9.59 2.98 -14.11
N ALA A 153 10.47 2.97 -13.11
CA ALA A 153 10.17 2.40 -11.80
C ALA A 153 9.01 3.17 -11.14
N ALA A 154 8.00 2.45 -10.68
CA ALA A 154 6.78 3.03 -10.13
C ALA A 154 6.98 3.65 -8.74
N PHE A 155 7.86 3.06 -7.92
CA PHE A 155 8.26 3.55 -6.60
C PHE A 155 9.75 3.31 -6.41
N ASP A 156 10.34 3.96 -5.40
CA ASP A 156 11.68 3.62 -4.92
C ASP A 156 11.74 2.14 -4.55
N GLY A 157 12.85 1.46 -4.89
CA GLY A 157 12.96 0.04 -4.59
C GLY A 157 14.28 -0.59 -4.99
N LYS A 158 14.31 -1.91 -4.91
CA LYS A 158 15.42 -2.75 -5.33
C LYS A 158 14.94 -3.74 -6.38
N VAL A 159 15.68 -3.85 -7.48
CA VAL A 159 15.40 -4.82 -8.54
C VAL A 159 15.63 -6.22 -7.98
N ARG A 160 14.57 -7.04 -7.94
CA ARG A 160 14.65 -8.41 -7.43
C ARG A 160 14.96 -9.39 -8.55
N VAL A 161 14.29 -9.23 -9.69
CA VAL A 161 14.35 -10.18 -10.81
C VAL A 161 14.49 -9.42 -12.12
N VAL A 162 15.43 -9.88 -12.95
CA VAL A 162 15.51 -9.54 -14.38
C VAL A 162 15.48 -10.85 -15.15
N ARG A 163 14.52 -11.02 -16.06
CA ARG A 163 14.36 -12.26 -16.82
C ARG A 163 14.22 -11.99 -18.30
N GLU A 164 14.96 -12.74 -19.09
CA GLU A 164 14.80 -12.78 -20.54
C GLU A 164 13.64 -13.69 -20.93
N VAL A 165 13.19 -13.56 -22.19
CA VAL A 165 12.04 -14.29 -22.75
C VAL A 165 12.05 -15.80 -22.45
N ALA A 166 13.22 -16.43 -22.51
CA ALA A 166 13.35 -17.88 -22.32
C ALA A 166 12.95 -18.36 -20.91
N ASP A 167 13.14 -17.51 -19.90
CA ASP A 167 13.05 -17.88 -18.49
C ASP A 167 11.83 -17.24 -17.78
N ALA A 168 11.08 -16.39 -18.50
CA ALA A 168 9.96 -15.63 -17.96
C ALA A 168 8.58 -16.17 -18.34
N GLY A 169 8.52 -17.30 -19.04
CA GLY A 169 7.27 -17.89 -19.53
C GLY A 169 6.44 -16.89 -20.34
N GLY A 170 5.24 -16.56 -19.85
CA GLY A 170 4.31 -15.68 -20.56
C GLY A 170 4.73 -14.20 -20.58
N TYR A 171 5.56 -13.74 -19.64
CA TYR A 171 5.89 -12.32 -19.47
C TYR A 171 6.83 -11.77 -20.54
N GLY A 172 7.63 -12.62 -21.20
CA GLY A 172 8.73 -12.12 -22.04
C GLY A 172 9.78 -11.43 -21.18
N ASN A 173 10.46 -10.42 -21.70
CA ASN A 173 11.44 -9.67 -20.92
C ASN A 173 10.74 -8.97 -19.76
N LEU A 174 11.20 -9.27 -18.55
CA LEU A 174 10.55 -8.94 -17.29
C LEU A 174 11.54 -8.32 -16.31
N ILE A 175 11.12 -7.22 -15.70
CA ILE A 175 11.74 -6.67 -14.50
C ILE A 175 10.74 -6.77 -13.35
N VAL A 176 11.21 -7.16 -12.16
CA VAL A 176 10.45 -7.11 -10.91
C VAL A 176 11.19 -6.22 -9.92
N VAL A 177 10.51 -5.20 -9.41
CA VAL A 177 11.04 -4.29 -8.38
C VAL A 177 10.26 -4.48 -7.10
N ARG A 178 10.97 -4.64 -5.98
CA ARG A 178 10.38 -4.68 -4.65
C ARG A 178 10.57 -3.33 -3.96
N HIS A 179 9.53 -2.88 -3.26
CA HIS A 179 9.44 -1.55 -2.69
C HIS A 179 9.28 -1.58 -1.17
N ALA A 180 9.74 -0.53 -0.49
CA ALA A 180 9.60 -0.39 0.96
C ALA A 180 8.13 -0.30 1.42
N ASN A 181 7.21 0.07 0.52
CA ASN A 181 5.77 0.08 0.77
C ASN A 181 5.12 -1.32 0.68
N GLY A 182 5.93 -2.39 0.68
CA GLY A 182 5.46 -3.79 0.73
C GLY A 182 4.92 -4.32 -0.59
N LEU A 183 4.96 -3.51 -1.65
CA LEU A 183 4.54 -3.91 -2.99
C LEU A 183 5.72 -4.46 -3.80
N GLU A 184 5.40 -5.40 -4.69
CA GLU A 184 6.22 -5.70 -5.86
C GLU A 184 5.52 -5.20 -7.12
N THR A 185 6.29 -4.62 -8.02
CA THR A 185 5.82 -4.22 -9.35
C THR A 185 6.51 -5.02 -10.44
N TYR A 186 5.72 -5.46 -11.42
CA TYR A 186 6.18 -6.29 -12.54
C TYR A 186 6.05 -5.49 -13.83
N TYR A 187 7.11 -5.48 -14.63
CA TYR A 187 7.20 -4.77 -15.91
C TYR A 187 7.53 -5.77 -17.01
N ALA A 188 6.51 -6.23 -17.72
CA ALA A 188 6.61 -7.31 -18.70
C ALA A 188 6.50 -6.83 -20.15
N HIS A 189 6.79 -7.76 -21.07
CA HIS A 189 6.82 -7.57 -22.52
C HIS A 189 7.86 -6.55 -23.00
N LEU A 190 8.90 -6.29 -22.21
CA LEU A 190 9.93 -5.30 -22.52
C LEU A 190 10.69 -5.68 -23.81
N SER A 191 11.27 -4.70 -24.48
CA SER A 191 12.23 -4.93 -25.56
C SER A 191 13.66 -4.98 -25.05
N LYS A 192 13.95 -4.29 -23.94
CA LYS A 192 15.30 -4.21 -23.37
C LYS A 192 15.25 -3.92 -21.85
N HIS A 193 16.12 -4.58 -21.10
CA HIS A 193 16.44 -4.26 -19.71
C HIS A 193 17.53 -3.18 -19.66
N LEU A 194 17.39 -2.22 -18.75
CA LEU A 194 18.38 -1.15 -18.52
C LEU A 194 18.92 -1.15 -17.08
N VAL A 195 18.55 -2.16 -16.30
CA VAL A 195 18.97 -2.37 -14.91
C VAL A 195 19.35 -3.83 -14.71
N GLU A 196 20.11 -4.08 -13.64
CA GLU A 196 20.53 -5.41 -13.23
C GLU A 196 19.85 -5.84 -11.92
N GLU A 197 19.90 -7.13 -11.60
CA GLU A 197 19.38 -7.61 -10.32
C GLU A 197 20.17 -7.03 -9.14
N ASN A 198 19.48 -6.78 -8.03
CA ASN A 198 19.96 -6.08 -6.83
C ASN A 198 20.25 -4.59 -6.98
N GLU A 199 20.06 -4.01 -8.15
CA GLU A 199 20.21 -2.57 -8.34
C GLU A 199 19.14 -1.80 -7.55
N LEU A 200 19.53 -0.70 -6.91
CA LEU A 200 18.60 0.24 -6.26
C LEU A 200 18.11 1.22 -7.31
N VAL A 201 16.81 1.35 -7.44
CA VAL A 201 16.17 2.25 -8.40
C VAL A 201 15.31 3.29 -7.69
N LYS A 202 15.30 4.50 -8.23
CA LYS A 202 14.43 5.57 -7.76
C LYS A 202 13.14 5.63 -8.55
N ALA A 203 12.06 6.07 -7.91
CA ALA A 203 10.81 6.32 -8.60
C ALA A 203 11.03 7.26 -9.80
N GLY A 204 10.49 6.88 -10.96
CA GLY A 204 10.67 7.61 -12.20
C GLY A 204 11.96 7.31 -12.95
N GLU A 205 12.89 6.55 -12.38
CA GLU A 205 14.09 6.09 -13.08
C GLU A 205 13.74 5.17 -14.25
N VAL A 206 14.45 5.30 -15.38
CA VAL A 206 14.20 4.47 -16.56
C VAL A 206 14.86 3.11 -16.37
N ILE A 207 14.05 2.07 -16.25
CA ILE A 207 14.52 0.70 -15.94
C ILE A 207 14.51 -0.22 -17.17
N GLY A 208 13.80 0.16 -18.23
CA GLY A 208 13.67 -0.66 -19.43
C GLY A 208 13.00 0.08 -20.57
N LEU A 209 12.93 -0.60 -21.71
CA LEU A 209 12.22 -0.11 -22.90
C LEU A 209 11.02 -1.01 -23.20
N GLY A 210 9.90 -0.39 -23.56
CA GLY A 210 8.66 -1.07 -23.94
C GLY A 210 8.83 -1.92 -25.20
N GLY A 211 8.05 -2.99 -25.32
CA GLY A 211 8.18 -3.92 -26.43
C GLY A 211 6.95 -4.79 -26.61
N SER A 212 7.17 -5.97 -27.20
CA SER A 212 6.15 -6.97 -27.47
C SER A 212 6.72 -8.39 -27.37
N THR A 213 7.59 -8.63 -26.37
CA THR A 213 8.22 -9.95 -26.15
C THR A 213 7.32 -10.90 -25.36
N GLY A 214 7.63 -12.21 -25.40
CA GLY A 214 6.83 -13.22 -24.72
C GLY A 214 5.42 -13.35 -25.32
N ARG A 215 4.41 -13.53 -24.47
CA ARG A 215 3.05 -13.84 -24.92
C ARG A 215 2.22 -12.58 -25.15
N SER A 216 2.63 -11.77 -26.10
CA SER A 216 2.01 -10.50 -26.48
C SER A 216 1.39 -10.54 -27.89
N THR A 217 0.31 -9.78 -28.13
CA THR A 217 -0.31 -9.60 -29.45
C THR A 217 0.10 -8.29 -30.14
N GLY A 218 0.89 -7.45 -29.49
CA GLY A 218 1.36 -6.17 -30.00
C GLY A 218 2.02 -5.31 -28.92
N PRO A 219 2.65 -4.17 -29.26
CA PRO A 219 3.38 -3.37 -28.28
C PRO A 219 2.50 -2.83 -27.14
N HIS A 220 2.81 -3.23 -25.90
CA HIS A 220 2.18 -2.76 -24.67
C HIS A 220 3.11 -3.01 -23.47
N LEU A 221 2.92 -2.26 -22.38
CA LEU A 221 3.45 -2.64 -21.08
C LEU A 221 2.40 -3.50 -20.38
N HIS A 222 2.75 -4.72 -20.00
CA HIS A 222 1.96 -5.49 -19.04
C HIS A 222 2.50 -5.19 -17.63
N PHE A 223 1.74 -4.41 -16.87
CA PHE A 223 2.13 -3.95 -15.55
C PHE A 223 1.31 -4.67 -14.47
N GLU A 224 1.98 -5.26 -13.48
CA GLU A 224 1.29 -5.79 -12.30
C GLU A 224 1.78 -5.13 -11.01
N VAL A 225 0.87 -5.06 -10.04
CA VAL A 225 1.16 -4.67 -8.67
C VAL A 225 0.75 -5.82 -7.77
N ARG A 226 1.63 -6.22 -6.86
CA ARG A 226 1.43 -7.39 -6.00
C ARG A 226 1.76 -7.06 -4.55
N TYR A 227 0.97 -7.62 -3.63
CA TYR A 227 1.26 -7.63 -2.20
C TYR A 227 1.46 -9.08 -1.76
N MET A 228 2.62 -9.41 -1.17
CA MET A 228 2.98 -10.78 -0.77
C MET A 228 2.68 -11.82 -1.89
N GLY A 229 3.09 -11.49 -3.10
CA GLY A 229 2.91 -12.29 -4.32
C GLY A 229 1.48 -12.41 -4.84
N LYS A 230 0.49 -11.77 -4.20
CA LYS A 230 -0.89 -11.74 -4.67
C LYS A 230 -1.14 -10.47 -5.49
N PRO A 231 -1.46 -10.62 -6.79
CA PRO A 231 -1.72 -9.47 -7.63
C PRO A 231 -3.11 -8.90 -7.36
N PHE A 232 -3.25 -7.60 -7.58
CA PHE A 232 -4.53 -6.90 -7.57
C PHE A 232 -4.54 -5.85 -8.69
N ASP A 233 -5.70 -5.25 -8.92
CA ASP A 233 -5.86 -4.27 -9.99
C ASP A 233 -5.02 -3.00 -9.74
N ALA A 234 -4.03 -2.77 -10.62
CA ALA A 234 -3.14 -1.61 -10.56
C ALA A 234 -3.87 -0.28 -10.82
N GLU A 235 -5.00 -0.29 -11.52
CA GLU A 235 -5.82 0.91 -11.76
C GLU A 235 -6.42 1.48 -10.46
N ARG A 236 -6.39 0.70 -9.35
CA ARG A 236 -6.77 1.18 -8.00
C ARG A 236 -5.78 2.17 -7.41
N ILE A 237 -4.51 2.11 -7.80
CA ILE A 237 -3.46 2.99 -7.28
C ILE A 237 -2.96 3.99 -8.33
N PHE A 238 -3.03 3.64 -9.62
CA PHE A 238 -2.59 4.51 -10.71
C PHE A 238 -3.75 4.91 -11.62
N ASP A 239 -3.75 6.17 -12.03
CA ASP A 239 -4.45 6.65 -13.21
C ASP A 239 -3.48 6.69 -14.39
N PHE A 240 -3.41 5.61 -15.18
CA PHE A 240 -2.44 5.52 -16.28
C PHE A 240 -2.69 6.52 -17.41
N GLN A 241 -3.92 7.03 -17.54
CA GLN A 241 -4.26 7.99 -18.59
C GLN A 241 -3.73 9.38 -18.26
N THR A 242 -3.83 9.81 -17.00
CA THR A 242 -3.33 11.11 -16.53
C THR A 242 -1.91 11.05 -15.95
N GLY A 243 -1.41 9.86 -15.64
CA GLY A 243 -0.12 9.63 -15.00
C GLY A 243 -0.11 9.93 -13.50
N GLN A 244 -1.28 9.99 -12.85
CA GLN A 244 -1.40 10.37 -11.44
C GLN A 244 -1.50 9.15 -10.52
N LEU A 245 -0.93 9.28 -9.31
CA LEU A 245 -1.24 8.40 -8.20
C LEU A 245 -2.59 8.81 -7.62
N ARG A 246 -3.45 7.83 -7.32
CA ARG A 246 -4.82 8.11 -6.85
C ARG A 246 -4.87 8.55 -5.39
N ASP A 247 -4.01 7.98 -4.56
CA ASP A 247 -3.89 8.32 -3.14
C ASP A 247 -2.46 8.04 -2.66
N THR A 248 -2.05 8.70 -1.59
CA THR A 248 -0.79 8.43 -0.89
C THR A 248 -0.91 7.26 0.08
N LEU A 249 -2.11 7.01 0.61
CA LEU A 249 -2.41 5.87 1.49
C LEU A 249 -3.48 5.00 0.82
N PHE A 250 -3.20 3.70 0.69
CA PHE A 250 -4.12 2.77 0.04
C PHE A 250 -4.50 1.61 0.97
N THR A 251 -5.78 1.51 1.32
CA THR A 251 -6.30 0.35 2.05
C THR A 251 -6.55 -0.81 1.10
N LEU A 252 -5.63 -1.76 1.07
CA LEU A 252 -5.75 -3.01 0.32
C LEU A 252 -6.67 -3.98 1.09
N LYS A 253 -7.88 -4.17 0.56
CA LYS A 253 -8.86 -5.12 1.11
C LYS A 253 -8.65 -6.50 0.51
N LYS A 254 -8.83 -7.55 1.31
CA LYS A 254 -8.63 -8.96 0.90
C LYS A 254 -9.43 -9.38 -0.33
N HIS A 255 -10.60 -8.79 -0.58
CA HIS A 255 -11.41 -9.11 -1.75
C HIS A 255 -10.86 -8.51 -3.06
N TYR A 256 -9.95 -7.53 -3.00
CA TYR A 256 -9.32 -6.94 -4.19
C TYR A 256 -8.41 -7.92 -4.95
N PHE A 257 -7.95 -8.99 -4.31
CA PHE A 257 -7.22 -10.08 -4.97
C PHE A 257 -8.10 -10.95 -5.88
N ASN A 258 -9.43 -10.76 -5.85
CA ASN A 258 -10.34 -11.47 -6.73
C ASN A 258 -10.29 -10.88 -8.16
N ILE A 259 -10.15 -11.73 -9.17
CA ILE A 259 -10.10 -11.32 -10.58
C ILE A 259 -11.33 -10.55 -11.07
N TYR A 260 -12.45 -10.65 -10.36
CA TYR A 260 -13.67 -9.90 -10.66
C TYR A 260 -13.72 -8.52 -9.99
N SER A 261 -12.82 -8.22 -9.04
CA SER A 261 -12.78 -6.98 -8.25
C SER A 261 -11.92 -5.89 -8.90
N HIS A 262 -12.36 -5.35 -10.02
CA HIS A 262 -11.64 -4.30 -10.75
C HIS A 262 -11.98 -2.88 -10.24
N TYR A 263 -11.09 -1.93 -10.51
CA TYR A 263 -11.27 -0.51 -10.26
C TYR A 263 -12.47 0.04 -11.03
N GLY A 264 -13.18 1.03 -10.46
CA GLY A 264 -14.36 1.63 -11.06
C GLY A 264 -15.65 0.81 -10.93
N GLN A 265 -15.57 -0.47 -10.57
CA GLN A 265 -16.72 -1.16 -10.02
C GLN A 265 -17.00 -0.52 -8.66
N THR A 266 -18.18 0.06 -8.47
CA THR A 266 -18.57 0.61 -7.16
C THR A 266 -18.28 -0.47 -6.13
N ASP A 267 -17.47 -0.14 -5.12
CA ASP A 267 -17.41 -0.83 -3.85
C ASP A 267 -18.81 -0.70 -3.23
N GLN A 268 -19.80 -1.38 -3.81
CA GLN A 268 -20.90 -1.91 -3.04
C GLN A 268 -20.18 -2.78 -2.05
N GLU A 269 -19.87 -2.17 -0.90
CA GLU A 269 -19.42 -2.89 0.27
C GLU A 269 -20.33 -4.09 0.34
N SER A 270 -19.76 -5.23 -0.01
CA SER A 270 -20.20 -6.47 0.58
C SER A 270 -19.74 -6.43 2.04
N SER A 271 -20.22 -5.43 2.78
CA SER A 271 -20.87 -5.63 4.07
C SER A 271 -21.90 -6.73 3.87
N GLN A 272 -21.41 -7.96 3.73
CA GLN A 272 -22.17 -9.14 4.04
C GLN A 272 -22.35 -9.14 5.56
N THR A 273 -23.16 -8.21 6.08
CA THR A 273 -24.37 -8.69 6.70
C THR A 273 -25.18 -9.35 5.58
N THR A 274 -24.79 -10.57 5.21
CA THR A 274 -25.70 -11.47 4.51
C THR A 274 -26.83 -11.63 5.50
N GLU A 275 -27.91 -10.91 5.27
CA GLU A 275 -29.17 -11.23 5.92
C GLU A 275 -29.44 -12.69 5.52
N ARG A 276 -29.13 -13.60 6.45
CA ARG A 276 -29.16 -15.03 6.19
C ARG A 276 -30.61 -15.39 5.90
N VAL A 277 -30.93 -15.60 4.64
CA VAL A 277 -32.29 -15.99 4.25
C VAL A 277 -32.43 -17.45 4.60
N VAL A 278 -33.27 -17.75 5.60
CA VAL A 278 -33.56 -19.11 6.01
C VAL A 278 -34.85 -19.56 5.34
N HIS A 279 -34.78 -20.63 4.56
CA HIS A 279 -35.94 -21.31 3.99
C HIS A 279 -36.27 -22.56 4.82
N ILE A 280 -37.56 -22.78 5.08
CA ILE A 280 -38.04 -23.98 5.77
C ILE A 280 -38.49 -24.98 4.70
N ILE A 281 -37.87 -26.16 4.68
CA ILE A 281 -38.11 -27.20 3.67
C ILE A 281 -39.58 -27.65 3.70
N LYS A 282 -40.24 -27.58 2.54
CA LYS A 282 -41.60 -28.06 2.28
C LYS A 282 -41.58 -29.25 1.32
N SER A 283 -42.71 -29.94 1.22
CA SER A 283 -42.87 -31.07 0.29
C SER A 283 -42.60 -30.60 -1.15
N GLY A 284 -41.70 -31.30 -1.85
CA GLY A 284 -41.29 -30.97 -3.23
C GLY A 284 -40.05 -30.08 -3.35
N ASP A 285 -39.47 -29.58 -2.25
CA ASP A 285 -38.25 -28.79 -2.31
C ASP A 285 -37.03 -29.65 -2.68
N THR A 286 -36.19 -29.13 -3.57
CA THR A 286 -34.88 -29.69 -3.91
C THR A 286 -33.81 -28.61 -3.84
N LEU A 287 -32.56 -28.98 -3.55
CA LEU A 287 -31.44 -28.03 -3.52
C LEU A 287 -31.32 -27.23 -4.84
N GLY A 288 -31.56 -27.88 -5.99
CA GLY A 288 -31.54 -27.21 -7.30
C GLY A 288 -32.72 -26.27 -7.54
N ALA A 289 -33.93 -26.59 -7.05
CA ALA A 289 -35.07 -25.68 -7.11
C ALA A 289 -34.87 -24.46 -6.19
N LEU A 290 -34.33 -24.68 -4.98
CA LEU A 290 -34.01 -23.61 -4.05
C LEU A 290 -32.89 -22.71 -4.58
N ALA A 291 -31.84 -23.29 -5.17
CA ALA A 291 -30.75 -22.51 -5.77
C ALA A 291 -31.27 -21.53 -6.84
N ARG A 292 -32.15 -22.00 -7.73
CA ARG A 292 -32.79 -21.16 -8.75
C ARG A 292 -33.72 -20.11 -8.15
N LYS A 293 -34.54 -20.50 -7.18
CA LYS A 293 -35.51 -19.62 -6.51
C LYS A 293 -34.83 -18.46 -5.76
N TYR A 294 -33.68 -18.72 -5.13
CA TYR A 294 -32.96 -17.74 -4.31
C TYR A 294 -31.77 -17.09 -5.04
N HIS A 295 -31.64 -17.31 -6.35
CA HIS A 295 -30.56 -16.78 -7.19
C HIS A 295 -29.16 -17.08 -6.62
N THR A 296 -28.95 -18.33 -6.21
CA THR A 296 -27.70 -18.84 -5.63
C THR A 296 -27.29 -20.14 -6.31
N THR A 297 -26.22 -20.80 -5.84
CA THR A 297 -25.80 -22.10 -6.35
C THR A 297 -26.02 -23.21 -5.33
N VAL A 298 -26.21 -24.45 -5.80
CA VAL A 298 -26.31 -25.63 -4.92
C VAL A 298 -25.06 -25.76 -4.05
N ALA A 299 -23.87 -25.54 -4.64
CA ALA A 299 -22.61 -25.55 -3.92
C ALA A 299 -22.58 -24.51 -2.79
N ARG A 300 -23.11 -23.32 -3.02
CA ARG A 300 -23.21 -22.26 -2.00
C ARG A 300 -24.18 -22.64 -0.88
N ILE A 301 -25.37 -23.16 -1.21
CA ILE A 301 -26.33 -23.65 -0.20
C ILE A 301 -25.71 -24.77 0.65
N CYS A 302 -25.03 -25.72 0.01
CA CYS A 302 -24.33 -26.82 0.69
C CYS A 302 -23.26 -26.30 1.64
N SER A 303 -22.41 -25.37 1.18
CA SER A 303 -21.39 -24.70 1.97
C SER A 303 -21.96 -23.95 3.18
N LEU A 304 -23.07 -23.22 3.01
CA LEU A 304 -23.69 -22.43 4.07
C LEU A 304 -24.29 -23.29 5.19
N ASN A 305 -24.62 -24.56 4.91
CA ASN A 305 -25.30 -25.44 5.86
C ASN A 305 -24.46 -26.66 6.26
N GLY A 306 -23.22 -26.77 5.78
CA GLY A 306 -22.35 -27.93 6.06
C GLY A 306 -22.95 -29.26 5.58
N ILE A 307 -23.70 -29.25 4.46
CA ILE A 307 -24.33 -30.44 3.90
C ILE A 307 -23.72 -30.82 2.54
N SER A 308 -23.68 -32.11 2.23
CA SER A 308 -23.30 -32.56 0.89
C SER A 308 -24.44 -32.38 -0.11
N VAL A 309 -24.10 -32.31 -1.40
CA VAL A 309 -25.07 -32.18 -2.50
C VAL A 309 -26.09 -33.32 -2.58
N ASN A 310 -25.74 -34.48 -2.02
CA ASN A 310 -26.57 -35.69 -1.99
C ASN A 310 -27.32 -35.85 -0.66
N LYS A 311 -27.25 -34.88 0.25
CA LYS A 311 -27.93 -34.95 1.54
C LYS A 311 -29.45 -34.88 1.36
N THR A 312 -30.17 -35.89 1.85
CA THR A 312 -31.64 -35.86 1.91
C THR A 312 -32.13 -34.75 2.82
N LEU A 313 -32.96 -33.86 2.28
CA LEU A 313 -33.59 -32.76 3.02
C LEU A 313 -34.81 -33.27 3.80
N ARG A 314 -34.95 -32.85 5.06
CA ARG A 314 -36.10 -33.23 5.90
C ARG A 314 -37.15 -32.13 5.90
N LEU A 315 -38.43 -32.50 5.83
CA LEU A 315 -39.53 -31.54 5.94
C LEU A 315 -39.43 -30.77 7.27
N GLY A 316 -39.62 -29.45 7.23
CA GLY A 316 -39.47 -28.57 8.39
C GLY A 316 -38.03 -28.20 8.73
N GLN A 317 -37.02 -28.74 8.03
CA GLN A 317 -35.62 -28.36 8.22
C GLN A 317 -35.40 -26.90 7.82
N ARG A 318 -34.64 -26.16 8.64
CA ARG A 318 -34.19 -24.80 8.31
C ARG A 318 -32.92 -24.88 7.47
N LEU A 319 -32.91 -24.22 6.32
CA LEU A 319 -31.78 -24.18 5.41
C LEU A 319 -31.44 -22.73 5.07
N VAL A 320 -30.19 -22.33 5.30
CA VAL A 320 -29.67 -21.01 4.90
C VAL A 320 -29.44 -21.03 3.38
N VAL A 321 -30.18 -20.22 2.64
CA VAL A 321 -30.17 -20.24 1.17
C VAL A 321 -29.48 -19.02 0.55
N ARG A 322 -29.28 -17.95 1.30
CA ARG A 322 -28.54 -16.75 0.86
C ARG A 322 -27.96 -16.04 2.06
#